data_AF-H5XX83-F1
#
_entry.id   AF-H5XX83-F1
#
_cell.length_a   1.000
_cell.length_b   1.000
_cell.length_c   1.000
_cell.angle_alpha   90.00
_cell.angle_beta   90.00
_cell.angle_gamma   90.00
#
_symmetry.space_group_name_H-M   'P 1'
#
loop_
_entity.id
_entity.type
_entity.pdbx_description
1 polymer ?
#
loop_
_entity_poly.entity_id
_entity_poly.type
_entity_poly.pdbx_seq_one_letter_code
_entity_poly.pdbx_strand_id
1 'polypeptide(L)' 'MFKRALKFAIGPSIGITIGGILIPRIMFSNLYNETYPSILLHASLYFVVGYIVSLLVFLLIEWVKPKIKK' A
#
# COMPACT_ATOMS: atom_id res chain seq x y z
N MET A 1 7.65 14.15 12.60
CA MET A 1 7.96 12.76 12.19
C MET A 1 6.69 12.01 11.77
N PHE A 2 5.71 11.85 12.66
CA PHE A 2 4.47 11.12 12.35
C PHE A 2 3.67 11.68 11.16
N LYS A 3 3.44 13.01 11.10
CA LYS A 3 2.77 13.65 9.95
C LYS A 3 3.47 13.42 8.59
N ARG A 4 4.80 13.24 8.59
CA ARG A 4 5.58 12.93 7.38
C ARG A 4 5.42 11.47 6.99
N ALA A 5 5.42 10.56 7.95
CA ALA A 5 5.15 9.13 7.75
C ALA A 5 3.76 8.90 7.15
N LEU A 6 2.74 9.59 7.68
CA LEU A 6 1.37 9.53 7.18
C LEU A 6 1.25 9.96 5.71
N LYS A 7 1.95 11.03 5.32
CA LYS A 7 1.97 11.50 3.92
C LYS A 7 2.78 10.57 3.01
N PHE A 8 3.90 10.04 3.51
CA PHE A 8 4.75 9.12 2.77
C PHE A 8 4.00 7.82 2.42
N ALA A 9 3.28 7.24 3.38
CA ALA A 9 2.57 5.97 3.18
C ALA A 9 1.52 6.02 2.07
N ILE A 10 0.98 7.19 1.73
CA ILE A 10 -0.02 7.35 0.65
C ILE A 10 0.54 6.86 -0.70
N GLY A 11 1.76 7.27 -1.07
CA GLY A 11 2.34 6.96 -2.38
C GLY A 11 2.48 5.46 -2.65
N PRO A 12 3.21 4.71 -1.80
CA PRO A 12 3.34 3.26 -1.94
C PRO A 12 2.00 2.52 -1.90
N SER A 13 1.06 2.98 -1.06
CA SER A 13 -0.28 2.36 -0.97
C SER A 13 -1.07 2.49 -2.25
N ILE A 14 -1.05 3.68 -2.88
CA ILE A 14 -1.65 3.90 -4.20
C ILE A 14 -0.97 3.00 -5.23
N GLY A 15 0.37 2.96 -5.24
CA GLY A 15 1.14 2.14 -6.17
C GLY A 15 0.78 0.65 -6.08
N ILE A 16 0.72 0.11 -4.87
CA ILE A 16 0.35 -1.30 -4.61
C ILE A 16 -1.10 -1.57 -5.03
N THR A 17 -2.02 -0.64 -4.74
CA THR A 17 -3.44 -0.81 -5.11
C THR A 17 -3.62 -0.80 -6.63
N ILE A 18 -2.96 0.12 -7.33
CA ILE A 18 -3.03 0.19 -8.80
C ILE A 18 -2.35 -1.03 -9.43
N GLY A 19 -1.11 -1.32 -9.03
CA GLY A 19 -0.32 -2.40 -9.62
C GLY A 19 -0.83 -3.80 -9.28
N GLY A 20 -1.32 -3.99 -8.06
CA GLY A 20 -1.76 -5.30 -7.57
C GLY A 20 -3.21 -5.64 -7.90
N ILE A 21 -4.08 -4.65 -8.11
CA ILE A 21 -5.52 -4.88 -8.32
C ILE A 21 -6.01 -4.25 -9.61
N LEU A 22 -5.82 -2.93 -9.77
CA LEU A 22 -6.48 -2.19 -10.85
C LEU A 22 -5.95 -2.62 -12.23
N ILE A 23 -4.63 -2.68 -12.40
CA ILE A 23 -4.01 -3.09 -13.67
C ILE A 23 -4.38 -4.55 -14.03
N PRO A 24 -4.22 -5.55 -13.16
CA PRO A 24 -4.61 -6.92 -13.47
C PRO A 24 -6.09 -7.06 -13.83
N ARG A 25 -6.99 -6.34 -13.16
CA ARG A 25 -8.44 -6.41 -13.42
C ARG A 25 -8.87 -5.69 -14.69
N ILE A 26 -8.09 -4.72 -15.16
CA ILE A 26 -8.31 -4.08 -16.47
C ILE A 26 -7.75 -4.97 -17.60
N MET A 27 -6.54 -5.50 -17.43
CA MET A 27 -5.88 -6.31 -18.47
C MET A 27 -6.47 -7.72 -18.61
N PHE A 28 -6.92 -8.31 -17.52
CA PHE A 28 -7.41 -9.69 -17.44
C PHE A 28 -8.80 -9.72 -16.78
N SER A 29 -9.69 -8.86 -17.26
CA SER A 29 -11.04 -8.67 -16.72
C SER A 29 -11.82 -9.98 -16.58
N ASN A 30 -11.74 -10.86 -17.58
CA ASN A 30 -12.43 -12.16 -17.59
C ASN A 30 -11.96 -13.12 -16.48
N LEU A 31 -10.74 -12.93 -15.95
CA LEU A 31 -10.17 -13.80 -14.90
C LEU A 31 -10.44 -13.24 -13.49
N TYR A 32 -10.43 -11.91 -13.35
CA TYR A 32 -10.40 -11.27 -12.04
C TYR A 32 -11.64 -10.45 -11.68
N ASN A 33 -12.56 -10.17 -12.61
CA ASN A 33 -13.76 -9.36 -12.30
C ASN A 33 -14.92 -10.20 -11.74
N GLU A 34 -15.00 -11.48 -12.08
CA GLU A 34 -16.05 -12.38 -11.55
C GLU A 34 -15.66 -13.06 -10.22
N THR A 35 -14.44 -12.85 -9.75
CA THR A 35 -13.94 -13.43 -8.49
C THR A 35 -14.22 -12.53 -7.29
N TYR A 36 -14.66 -13.14 -6.19
CA TYR A 36 -14.73 -12.50 -4.88
C TYR A 36 -13.31 -12.19 -4.37
N PRO A 37 -13.05 -11.03 -3.72
CA PRO A 37 -13.98 -9.94 -3.43
C PRO A 37 -14.16 -8.95 -4.59
N SER A 38 -15.22 -8.14 -4.50
CA SER A 38 -15.49 -7.06 -5.47
C SER A 38 -14.32 -6.08 -5.56
N ILE A 39 -14.15 -5.45 -6.74
CA ILE A 39 -13.05 -4.51 -7.03
C ILE A 39 -12.84 -3.49 -5.91
N LEU A 40 -13.92 -2.85 -5.46
CA LEU A 40 -13.85 -1.78 -4.47
C LEU A 40 -13.41 -2.31 -3.10
N LEU A 41 -13.89 -3.49 -2.70
CA LEU A 41 -13.52 -4.11 -1.43
C LEU A 41 -12.07 -4.61 -1.47
N HIS A 42 -11.65 -5.21 -2.57
CA HIS A 42 -10.27 -5.65 -2.74
C HIS A 42 -9.31 -4.45 -2.72
N ALA A 43 -9.64 -3.40 -3.47
CA ALA A 43 -8.83 -2.19 -3.58
C ALA A 43 -8.70 -1.47 -2.23
N SER A 44 -9.79 -1.36 -1.47
CA SER A 44 -9.76 -0.75 -0.14
C SER A 44 -8.90 -1.56 0.83
N LEU A 45 -9.01 -2.89 0.83
CA LEU A 45 -8.17 -3.76 1.66
C LEU A 45 -6.69 -3.61 1.34
N TYR A 46 -6.30 -3.67 0.06
CA TYR A 46 -4.91 -3.50 -0.36
C TYR A 46 -4.38 -2.10 -0.02
N PHE A 47 -5.19 -1.07 -0.18
CA PHE A 47 -4.81 0.28 0.18
C PHE A 47 -4.55 0.40 1.68
N VAL A 48 -5.46 -0.10 2.53
CA VAL A 48 -5.34 -0.03 3.99
C VAL A 48 -4.13 -0.84 4.47
N VAL A 49 -3.97 -2.07 3.99
CA VAL A 49 -2.84 -2.92 4.38
C VAL A 49 -1.53 -2.33 3.89
N GLY A 50 -1.46 -1.90 2.63
CA GLY A 50 -0.30 -1.23 2.06
C GLY A 50 0.08 0.03 2.83
N TYR A 51 -0.91 0.79 3.31
CA TYR A 51 -0.71 1.99 4.11
C TYR A 51 -0.11 1.67 5.47
N ILE A 52 -0.68 0.71 6.19
CA ILE A 52 -0.19 0.29 7.51
C ILE A 52 1.26 -0.21 7.39
N VAL A 53 1.54 -1.10 6.42
CA VAL A 53 2.89 -1.65 6.21
C VAL A 53 3.88 -0.53 5.85
N SER A 54 3.53 0.35 4.92
CA SER A 54 4.42 1.45 4.51
C SER A 54 4.69 2.43 5.65
N LEU A 55 3.69 2.69 6.50
CA LEU A 55 3.83 3.52 7.68
C LEU A 55 4.76 2.87 8.72
N LEU A 56 4.59 1.57 8.98
CA LEU A 56 5.44 0.82 9.90
C LEU A 56 6.90 0.80 9.43
N VAL A 57 7.14 0.54 8.15
CA VAL A 57 8.49 0.55 7.56
C VAL A 57 9.13 1.94 7.70
N PHE A 58 8.39 3.00 7.39
CA PHE A 58 8.91 4.37 7.53
C PHE A 58 9.27 4.71 8.98
N LEU A 59 8.42 4.32 9.95
CA LEU A 59 8.70 4.50 11.37
C LEU A 59 9.93 3.71 11.82
N LEU A 60 10.09 2.48 11.33
CA LEU A 60 11.24 1.63 11.63
C LEU A 60 12.54 2.26 11.09
N ILE A 61 12.53 2.77 9.86
CA ILE A 61 13.68 3.47 9.27
C ILE A 61 14.05 4.69 10.11
N GLU A 62 13.08 5.53 10.48
CA GLU A 62 13.32 6.72 11.29
C GLU A 62 13.82 6.36 12.70
N TRP A 63 13.40 5.23 13.27
CA TRP A 63 13.89 4.74 14.57
C TRP A 63 15.32 4.19 14.52
N VAL A 64 15.68 3.53 13.42
CA VAL A 64 17.02 2.93 13.23
C VAL A 64 18.06 3.98 12.82
N LYS A 65 17.68 4.97 12.02
CA LYS A 65 18.56 6.03 11.50
C LYS A 65 19.44 6.73 12.55
N PRO A 66 18.96 7.15 13.74
CA PRO A 66 19.82 7.76 14.76
C PRO A 66 20.75 6.75 15.45
N LYS A 67 20.45 5.44 15.42
CA LYS A 67 21.31 4.40 16.01
C LYS A 67 22.51 4.05 15.13
N ILE A 68 22.39 4.25 13.80
CA ILE A 68 23.46 4.03 12.82
C ILE A 68 24.41 5.22 12.73
N LYS A 69 23.92 6.44 13.00
CA LYS A 69 24.73 7.67 12.99
C LYS A 69 25.51 7.93 14.30
N LYS A 70 25.54 6.96 15.19
CA LYS A 70 26.23 7.02 16.48
C LYS A 70 27.43 6.08 16.45
#